data_AF-A0AA40TIX0-F1
#
_entry.id   AF-A0AA40TIX0-F1
#
_cell.length_a   1.000
_cell.length_b   1.000
_cell.length_c   1.000
_cell.angle_alpha   90.00
_cell.angle_beta   90.00
_cell.angle_gamma   90.00
#
_symmetry.space_group_name_H-M   'P 1'
#
loop_
_entity.id
_entity.type
_entity.pdbx_description
1 polymer ?
#
loop_
_entity_poly.entity_id
_entity_poly.type
_entity_poly.pdbx_seq_one_letter_code
_entity_poly.pdbx_strand_id
1 'polypeptide(L)'
;MANQDNANVFAVESSHRVPNAKHLRRQSRIYSHDEFLALPMVQEFIKNNPNQYFVNEETGEQMMAQKLAELYCSVNNGKKMKKALRRASGDKA
;
A
#
# COMPACT_ATOMS: atom_id res chain seq x y z
N MET A 1 -23.45 -43.79 29.89
CA MET A 1 -22.32 -43.25 29.11
C MET A 1 -22.62 -43.56 27.65
N ALA A 2 -23.30 -42.65 26.95
CA ALA A 2 -23.67 -42.81 25.54
C ALA A 2 -22.71 -41.96 24.70
N ASN A 3 -21.94 -42.60 23.82
CA ASN A 3 -21.07 -41.95 22.85
C ASN A 3 -21.91 -41.09 21.90
N GLN A 4 -21.80 -39.77 22.02
CA GLN A 4 -22.25 -38.86 20.98
C GLN A 4 -21.12 -38.69 19.96
N ASP A 5 -21.00 -39.65 19.05
CA ASP A 5 -20.27 -39.44 17.81
C ASP A 5 -21.10 -38.48 16.94
N ASN A 6 -20.94 -37.18 17.19
CA ASN A 6 -21.43 -36.12 16.31
C ASN A 6 -20.53 -36.07 15.06
N ALA A 7 -20.55 -37.13 14.26
CA ALA A 7 -20.05 -37.09 12.90
C ALA A 7 -20.97 -36.15 12.12
N ASN A 8 -20.43 -35.02 11.69
CA ASN A 8 -21.17 -33.96 11.02
C ASN A 8 -21.59 -34.45 9.61
N VAL A 9 -22.74 -35.14 9.52
CA VAL A 9 -23.29 -35.81 8.32
C VAL A 9 -23.61 -34.82 7.16
N PHE A 10 -23.44 -33.52 7.36
CA PHE A 10 -23.74 -32.49 6.34
C PHE A 10 -22.53 -31.70 5.84
N ALA A 11 -21.29 -32.18 6.07
CA ALA A 11 -20.13 -31.64 5.39
C ALA A 11 -20.05 -32.17 3.94
N VAL A 12 -21.02 -31.80 3.10
CA VAL A 12 -20.85 -31.86 1.65
C VAL A 12 -19.87 -30.75 1.29
N GLU A 13 -18.58 -31.08 1.32
CA GLU A 13 -17.57 -30.26 0.68
C GLU A 13 -17.83 -30.30 -0.82
N SER A 14 -18.44 -29.24 -1.34
CA SER A 14 -18.61 -29.05 -2.78
C SER A 14 -17.24 -29.01 -3.44
N SER A 15 -16.89 -30.06 -4.17
CA SER A 15 -15.68 -30.21 -4.99
C SER A 15 -15.51 -29.12 -6.06
N HIS A 16 -16.51 -28.26 -6.25
CA HIS A 16 -16.57 -27.28 -7.33
C HIS A 16 -16.52 -25.82 -6.90
N ARG A 17 -16.42 -25.51 -5.61
CA ARG A 17 -16.29 -24.10 -5.18
C ARG A 17 -14.84 -23.63 -5.27
N VAL A 18 -14.33 -23.53 -6.49
CA VAL A 18 -13.14 -22.71 -6.77
C VAL A 18 -13.52 -21.27 -6.45
N PRO A 19 -12.79 -20.56 -5.57
CA PRO A 19 -13.02 -19.14 -5.35
C PRO A 19 -12.72 -18.40 -6.65
N ASN A 20 -13.75 -18.19 -7.47
CA ASN A 20 -13.65 -17.37 -8.66
C ASN A 20 -13.53 -15.92 -8.18
N ALA A 21 -12.31 -15.39 -8.18
CA ALA A 21 -12.04 -14.00 -7.90
C ALA A 21 -12.75 -13.15 -8.99
N LYS A 22 -14.03 -12.81 -8.75
CA LYS A 22 -14.88 -12.06 -9.70
C LYS A 22 -14.28 -10.72 -10.13
N HIS A 23 -13.35 -10.18 -9.34
CA HIS A 23 -12.64 -8.95 -9.62
C HIS A 23 -11.14 -9.19 -9.46
N LEU A 24 -10.43 -9.21 -10.58
CA LEU A 24 -8.98 -9.07 -10.54
C LEU A 24 -8.67 -7.74 -9.83
N ARG A 25 -7.95 -7.78 -8.70
CA ARG A 25 -7.43 -6.55 -8.12
C ARG A 25 -6.57 -5.90 -9.19
N ARG A 26 -6.93 -4.68 -9.62
CA ARG A 26 -6.10 -3.91 -10.54
C ARG A 26 -4.71 -3.83 -9.92
N GLN A 27 -3.73 -4.44 -10.58
CA GLN A 27 -2.34 -4.26 -10.19
C GLN A 27 -2.03 -2.77 -10.32
N SER A 28 -1.70 -2.13 -9.22
CA SER A 28 -1.19 -0.77 -9.24
C SER A 28 0.20 -0.78 -9.83
N ARG A 29 0.53 0.29 -10.57
CA ARG A 29 1.91 0.54 -10.95
C ARG A 29 2.75 0.62 -9.68
N ILE A 30 3.81 -0.17 -9.62
CA ILE A 30 4.83 -0.11 -8.58
C ILE A 30 5.88 0.89 -9.08
N TYR A 31 6.11 1.95 -8.32
CA TYR A 31 7.14 2.93 -8.62
C TYR A 31 8.45 2.48 -7.99
N SER A 32 9.56 2.65 -8.72
CA SER A 32 10.88 2.66 -8.09
C SER A 32 11.03 3.92 -7.22
N HIS A 33 12.07 3.94 -6.39
CA HIS A 33 12.38 5.08 -5.53
C HIS A 33 12.55 6.37 -6.35
N ASP A 34 13.39 6.31 -7.39
CA ASP A 34 13.66 7.45 -8.26
C ASP A 34 12.44 7.87 -9.08
N GLU A 35 11.67 6.91 -9.61
CA GLU A 35 10.43 7.22 -10.34
C GLU A 35 9.44 7.96 -9.47
N PHE A 36 9.32 7.56 -8.20
CA PHE A 36 8.41 8.19 -7.26
C PHE A 36 8.83 9.61 -6.92
N LEU A 37 10.13 9.85 -6.66
CA LEU A 37 10.66 11.18 -6.36
C LEU A 37 10.63 12.13 -7.56
N ALA A 38 10.70 11.58 -8.78
CA ALA A 38 10.57 12.35 -10.02
C ALA A 38 9.13 12.83 -10.28
N LEU A 39 8.12 12.34 -9.55
CA LEU A 39 6.73 12.75 -9.78
C LEU A 39 6.51 14.21 -9.35
N PRO A 40 5.85 15.03 -10.18
CA PRO A 40 5.67 16.46 -9.90
C PRO A 40 4.90 16.71 -8.59
N MET A 41 3.86 15.90 -8.31
CA MET A 41 3.11 16.01 -7.06
C MET A 41 3.93 15.65 -5.82
N VAL A 42 4.92 14.75 -5.95
CA VAL A 42 5.81 14.37 -4.85
C VAL A 42 6.85 15.47 -4.65
N GLN A 43 7.39 16.04 -5.72
CA GLN A 43 8.27 17.22 -5.65
C GLN A 43 7.58 18.43 -5.01
N GLU A 44 6.33 18.70 -5.35
CA GLU A 44 5.53 19.74 -4.68
C GLU A 44 5.34 19.44 -3.19
N PHE A 45 5.07 18.18 -2.83
CA PHE A 45 4.95 17.77 -1.43
C PHE A 45 6.26 18.00 -0.66
N ILE A 46 7.41 17.67 -1.25
CA ILE A 46 8.73 17.89 -0.66
C ILE A 46 9.02 19.40 -0.54
N LYS A 47 8.70 20.19 -1.56
CA LYS A 47 8.83 21.66 -1.50
C LYS A 47 8.03 22.27 -0.35
N ASN A 48 6.82 21.77 -0.11
CA ASN A 48 5.97 22.22 0.98
C ASN A 48 6.40 21.67 2.36
N ASN A 49 7.20 20.60 2.40
CA ASN A 49 7.66 19.95 3.61
C ASN A 49 9.16 19.58 3.49
N PRO A 50 10.07 20.57 3.61
CA PRO A 50 11.50 20.36 3.34
C PRO A 50 12.16 19.37 4.32
N ASN A 51 11.55 19.14 5.47
CA ASN A 51 12.00 18.17 6.47
C ASN A 51 11.68 16.71 6.12
N GLN A 52 11.10 16.44 4.95
CA GLN A 52 10.69 15.08 4.56
C GLN A 52 11.67 14.37 3.63
N TYR A 53 12.63 15.09 3.05
CA TYR A 53 13.60 14.54 2.09
C TYR A 53 14.98 15.11 2.36
N PHE A 54 15.97 14.23 2.44
CA PHE A 54 17.36 14.57 2.71
C PHE A 54 18.26 13.83 1.73
N VAL A 55 19.37 14.45 1.35
CA VAL A 55 20.43 13.79 0.58
C VAL A 55 21.67 13.85 1.44
N ASN A 56 22.26 12.70 1.74
CA ASN A 56 23.53 12.66 2.44
C ASN A 56 24.64 13.12 1.49
N GLU A 57 25.39 14.16 1.86
CA GLU A 57 26.43 14.75 1.02
C GLU A 57 27.64 13.84 0.84
N GLU A 58 27.91 12.96 1.82
CA GLU A 58 29.08 12.08 1.80
C GLU A 58 28.85 10.80 0.99
N THR A 59 27.65 10.21 1.09
CA THR A 59 27.32 8.93 0.41
C THR A 59 26.46 9.11 -0.84
N GLY A 60 25.87 10.30 -1.03
CA GLY A 60 24.88 10.55 -2.08
C GLY A 60 23.54 9.84 -1.84
N GLU A 61 23.36 9.21 -0.67
CA GLU A 61 22.17 8.44 -0.37
C GLU A 61 20.97 9.34 -0.09
N GLN A 62 19.85 9.00 -0.73
CA GLN A 62 18.58 9.69 -0.56
C GLN A 62 17.85 9.11 0.63
N MET A 63 17.57 9.94 1.63
CA MET A 63 16.86 9.57 2.84
C MET A 63 15.49 10.23 2.85
N MET A 64 14.45 9.41 3.00
CA MET A 64 13.08 9.88 3.20
C MET A 64 12.76 9.88 4.69
N ALA A 65 12.16 10.97 5.17
CA ALA A 65 11.55 10.94 6.48
C ALA A 65 10.27 10.08 6.48
N GLN A 66 9.77 9.79 7.68
CA GLN A 66 8.68 8.84 7.89
C GLN A 66 7.45 9.10 7.01
N LYS A 67 6.95 10.33 6.88
CA LYS A 67 5.71 10.57 6.13
C LYS A 67 5.90 10.35 4.63
N LEU A 68 7.05 10.69 4.07
CA LEU A 68 7.35 10.47 2.65
C LEU A 68 7.52 8.98 2.36
N ALA A 69 8.20 8.24 3.24
CA ALA A 69 8.30 6.79 3.16
C ALA A 69 6.92 6.09 3.27
N GLU A 70 6.07 6.53 4.19
CA GLU A 70 4.69 6.02 4.32
C GLU A 70 3.84 6.33 3.08
N LEU A 71 4.06 7.48 2.45
CA LEU A 71 3.41 7.84 1.19
C LEU A 71 3.83 6.88 0.07
N TYR A 72 5.14 6.65 -0.07
CA TYR A 72 5.71 5.72 -1.05
C TYR A 72 5.13 4.31 -0.90
N CYS A 73 5.19 3.77 0.32
CA CYS A 73 4.63 2.45 0.64
C CYS A 73 3.12 2.39 0.37
N SER A 74 2.37 3.42 0.75
CA SER A 74 0.92 3.47 0.52
C SER A 74 0.56 3.41 -0.97
N VAL A 75 1.29 4.16 -1.80
CA VAL A 75 1.06 4.21 -3.24
C VAL A 75 1.39 2.88 -3.90
N ASN A 76 2.54 2.30 -3.57
CA ASN A 76 2.97 1.00 -4.09
C ASN A 76 2.06 -0.15 -3.64
N ASN A 77 1.41 -0.01 -2.47
CA ASN A 77 0.36 -0.93 -2.00
C ASN A 77 -1.01 -0.73 -2.67
N GLY A 78 -1.08 0.10 -3.72
CA GLY A 78 -2.28 0.27 -4.55
C GLY A 78 -3.23 1.38 -4.11
N LYS A 79 -2.81 2.24 -3.18
CA LYS A 79 -3.56 3.45 -2.85
C LYS A 79 -3.38 4.49 -3.96
N LYS A 80 -4.47 5.16 -4.35
CA LYS A 80 -4.39 6.27 -5.32
C LYS A 80 -3.48 7.38 -4.79
N MET A 81 -2.51 7.82 -5.60
CA MET A 81 -1.56 8.90 -5.28
C MET A 81 -2.22 10.12 -4.63
N LYS A 82 -3.23 10.70 -5.29
CA LYS A 82 -3.97 11.87 -4.75
C LYS A 82 -4.59 11.62 -3.37
N LYS A 83 -5.02 10.38 -3.08
CA LYS A 83 -5.60 10.01 -1.79
C LYS A 83 -4.52 9.82 -0.72
N ALA A 84 -3.35 9.31 -1.11
CA ALA A 84 -2.20 9.22 -0.21
C ALA A 84 -1.71 10.63 0.18
N LEU A 85 -1.54 11.52 -0.81
CA LEU A 85 -1.10 12.90 -0.60
C LEU A 85 -2.02 13.68 0.33
N ARG A 86 -3.34 13.67 0.10
CA ARG A 86 -4.29 14.34 1.00
C ARG A 86 -4.16 13.89 2.46
N ARG A 87 -3.97 12.59 2.69
CA ARG A 87 -3.77 12.06 4.04
C ARG A 87 -2.44 12.50 4.65
N ALA A 88 -1.36 12.53 3.87
CA ALA A 88 -0.06 12.99 4.33
C ALA A 88 -0.05 14.49 4.64
N SER A 89 -0.81 15.28 3.87
CA SER A 89 -1.02 16.72 4.07
C SER A 89 -1.92 17.05 5.27
N GLY A 90 -2.55 16.05 5.90
CA GLY A 90 -3.42 16.27 7.07
C GLY A 90 -4.86 16.68 6.73
N ASP A 91 -5.24 16.69 5.45
CA ASP A 91 -6.64 16.86 5.04
C ASP A 91 -7.44 15.62 5.44
N LYS A 92 -8.01 15.68 6.64
CA LYS A 92 -9.02 14.74 7.12
C LYS A 92 -10.31 14.99 6.35
N ALA A 93 -10.46 14.33 5.20
CA ALA A 93 -11.76 14.09 4.58
C ALA A 93 -12.47 12.92 5.26
#